data_AF-A0A1F1R0G1-F1
#
_entry.id   AF-A0A1F1R0G1-F1
#
_cell.length_a   1.000
_cell.length_b   1.000
_cell.length_c   1.000
_cell.angle_alpha   90.00
_cell.angle_beta   90.00
_cell.angle_gamma   90.00
#
_symmetry.space_group_name_H-M   'P 1'
#
loop_
_entity.id
_entity.type
_entity.pdbx_description
1 polymer ?
#
loop_
_entity_poly.entity_id
_entity_poly.type
_entity_poly.pdbx_seq_one_letter_code
_entity_poly.pdbx_strand_id
1 'polypeptide(L)'
;MTAISWIDIWHIIFFANAILALWTVFHRKRSVATSWAWLIVLIILPVVGFIIYGFVGRGISQENLFAINRQKHIGLSNVQKMITEAPAKIDQNDTSPSAHILIKYLDKDQESPITKNNKIKLYTDGHDKFRDLFADIRQAKSSINVEYYTIYNDAIGNEFLKLLIQKAKEGVQVRVLYDAWGSFGASKSWFNQLTEAGGDVLPFITSRNMISRNRINYHLHRKIVVIDGVTSWTGGFNVGDQYLGRKKKFGYWRDTHLRLVGSASLLLQERFVMDWNASAVKEEELISFDEKLFPDLDENDISKGDMAVQVVSDGPDNDEPYMRNGLVRLMMLARKRVWIQTPYLIPDEAMIAAWQILASSGVDLRIMIPCMPDHPFIYRATQWYANQLVKIGVKVYTYNNGFMHAKTIIVDDKYATVGSVNQDYRSYDLNFEDNVFVYDRAFNKEMSDQFEKDMEQSTLLTPEMIKKQSHWLRFLQNFSRLLSPIL
;
A
#
# COMPACT_ATOMS: atom_id res chain seq x y z
N MET A 1 8.62 -22.15 58.50
CA MET A 1 8.32 -21.58 57.17
C MET A 1 9.62 -21.05 56.61
N THR A 2 10.23 -21.75 55.66
CA THR A 2 11.42 -21.25 54.95
C THR A 2 11.01 -20.01 54.17
N ALA A 3 11.63 -18.87 54.50
CA ALA A 3 11.38 -17.62 53.80
C ALA A 3 11.74 -17.81 52.33
N ILE A 4 10.83 -17.44 51.43
CA ILE A 4 11.06 -17.47 49.98
C ILE A 4 12.27 -16.57 49.71
N SER A 5 13.34 -17.13 49.17
CA SER A 5 14.52 -16.35 48.82
C SER A 5 14.23 -15.53 47.56
N TRP A 6 14.97 -14.44 47.36
CA TRP A 6 14.90 -13.66 46.12
C TRP A 6 15.17 -14.51 44.87
N ILE A 7 15.98 -15.56 45.01
CA ILE A 7 16.28 -16.52 43.93
C ILE A 7 15.05 -17.35 43.58
N ASP A 8 14.29 -17.81 44.58
CA ASP A 8 13.05 -18.56 44.36
C ASP A 8 12.00 -17.69 43.63
N ILE A 9 11.91 -16.40 43.97
CA ILE A 9 11.04 -15.44 43.28
C ILE A 9 11.45 -15.33 41.80
N TRP A 10 12.74 -15.20 41.50
CA TRP A 10 13.22 -15.15 40.12
C TRP A 10 12.91 -16.45 39.37
N HIS A 11 13.13 -17.63 39.96
CA HIS A 11 12.79 -18.90 39.33
C HIS A 11 11.29 -19.02 39.02
N ILE A 12 10.43 -18.59 39.94
CA ILE A 12 8.97 -18.54 39.72
C ILE A 12 8.63 -17.61 38.56
N ILE A 13 9.23 -16.41 38.50
CA ILE A 13 9.01 -15.45 37.40
C ILE A 13 9.45 -16.04 36.07
N PHE A 14 10.64 -16.62 35.98
CA PHE A 14 11.15 -17.23 34.74
C PHE A 14 10.28 -18.41 34.28
N PHE A 15 9.87 -19.28 35.21
CA PHE A 15 9.02 -20.43 34.89
C PHE A 15 7.62 -20.00 34.44
N ALA A 16 6.99 -19.07 35.14
CA ALA A 16 5.70 -18.49 34.75
C ALA A 16 5.80 -17.77 33.39
N ASN A 17 6.87 -17.00 33.16
CA ASN A 17 7.13 -16.33 31.90
C ASN A 17 7.28 -17.32 30.74
N ALA A 18 7.98 -18.44 30.93
CA ALA A 18 8.13 -19.48 29.91
C ALA A 18 6.79 -20.16 29.55
N ILE A 19 5.97 -20.50 30.56
CA ILE A 19 4.62 -21.05 30.33
C ILE A 19 3.76 -20.04 29.57
N LEU A 20 3.76 -18.78 30.01
CA LEU A 20 3.02 -17.71 29.33
C LEU A 20 3.51 -17.49 27.91
N ALA A 21 4.83 -17.61 27.65
CA ALA A 21 5.42 -17.41 26.33
C ALA A 21 4.95 -18.51 25.37
N LEU A 22 5.00 -19.77 25.81
CA LEU A 22 4.47 -20.91 25.07
C LEU A 22 2.97 -20.72 24.80
N TRP A 23 2.16 -20.47 25.84
CA TRP A 23 0.73 -20.24 25.68
C TRP A 23 0.43 -19.11 24.67
N THR A 24 1.14 -17.98 24.79
CA THR A 24 0.94 -16.80 23.93
C THR A 24 1.25 -17.08 22.46
N VAL A 25 2.34 -17.80 22.18
CA VAL A 25 2.77 -18.12 20.81
C VAL A 25 1.87 -19.18 20.19
N PHE A 26 1.52 -20.23 20.94
CA PHE A 26 0.72 -21.35 20.41
C PHE A 26 -0.79 -21.05 20.35
N HIS A 27 -1.29 -20.07 21.10
CA HIS A 27 -2.71 -19.70 21.06
C HIS A 27 -3.11 -18.94 19.79
N ARG A 28 -2.14 -18.43 19.01
CA ARG A 28 -2.42 -17.73 17.74
C ARG A 28 -1.78 -18.45 16.56
N LYS A 29 -2.54 -18.61 15.48
CA LYS A 29 -1.99 -19.04 14.19
C LYS A 29 -1.03 -17.96 13.67
N ARG A 30 0.21 -18.33 13.40
CA ARG A 30 1.25 -17.51 12.77
C ARG A 30 2.15 -18.41 11.94
N SER A 31 2.94 -17.82 11.05
CA SER A 31 4.02 -18.57 10.42
C SER A 31 4.97 -19.13 11.48
N VAL A 32 5.54 -20.30 11.20
CA VAL A 32 6.47 -20.97 12.12
C VAL A 32 7.65 -20.06 12.48
N ALA A 33 8.17 -19.30 11.51
CA ALA A 33 9.23 -18.33 11.72
C ALA A 33 8.83 -17.21 12.71
N THR A 34 7.66 -16.61 12.53
CA THR A 34 7.16 -15.56 13.45
C THR A 34 6.88 -16.10 14.84
N SER A 35 6.37 -17.34 14.95
CA SER A 35 6.19 -18.02 16.23
C SER A 35 7.52 -18.20 16.97
N TRP A 36 8.56 -18.68 16.28
CA TRP A 36 9.90 -18.82 16.87
C TRP A 36 10.52 -17.48 17.26
N ALA A 37 10.39 -16.45 16.41
CA ALA A 37 10.91 -15.11 16.70
C ALA A 37 10.31 -14.57 18.01
N TRP A 38 8.99 -14.66 18.17
CA TRP A 38 8.33 -14.23 19.40
C TRP A 38 8.65 -15.11 20.59
N LEU A 39 8.75 -16.43 20.41
CA LEU A 39 9.12 -17.34 21.49
C LEU A 39 10.51 -16.99 22.04
N ILE A 40 11.48 -16.73 21.16
CA ILE A 40 12.84 -16.31 21.53
C ILE A 40 12.81 -14.98 22.30
N VAL A 41 12.11 -13.96 21.78
CA VAL A 41 12.00 -12.65 22.45
C VAL A 41 11.36 -12.77 23.83
N LEU A 42 10.27 -13.54 23.94
CA LEU A 42 9.54 -13.72 25.19
C LEU A 42 10.34 -14.51 26.24
N ILE A 43 11.17 -15.47 25.81
CA ILE A 43 12.02 -16.27 26.71
C ILE A 43 13.28 -15.50 27.13
N ILE A 44 13.97 -14.84 26.20
CA ILE A 44 15.25 -14.15 26.46
C ILE A 44 15.04 -12.87 27.27
N LEU A 45 13.90 -12.18 27.07
CA LEU A 45 13.57 -10.95 27.77
C LEU A 45 12.31 -11.17 28.63
N PRO A 46 12.41 -11.81 29.81
CA PRO A 46 11.26 -11.98 30.69
C PRO A 46 10.62 -10.65 31.04
N VAL A 47 9.29 -10.61 31.08
CA VAL A 47 8.47 -9.40 31.32
C VAL A 47 8.60 -8.34 30.21
N VAL A 48 9.80 -7.89 29.86
CA VAL A 48 10.06 -6.89 28.80
C VAL A 48 9.61 -7.40 27.44
N GLY A 49 9.87 -8.67 27.13
CA GLY A 49 9.41 -9.31 25.91
C GLY A 49 7.89 -9.29 25.78
N PHE A 50 7.16 -9.42 26.88
CA PHE A 50 5.69 -9.28 26.89
C PHE A 50 5.23 -7.85 26.68
N ILE A 51 5.98 -6.85 27.15
CA ILE A 51 5.73 -5.45 26.82
C ILE A 51 5.91 -5.24 25.31
N ILE A 52 7.05 -5.69 24.75
CA ILE A 52 7.34 -5.60 23.30
C ILE A 52 6.29 -6.34 22.48
N TYR A 53 5.94 -7.58 22.86
CA TYR A 53 4.87 -8.37 22.23
C TYR A 53 3.52 -7.67 22.36
N GLY A 54 3.28 -7.01 23.49
CA GLY A 54 2.13 -6.17 23.71
C GLY A 54 1.94 -5.20 22.56
N PHE A 55 2.96 -4.38 22.26
CA PHE A 55 2.90 -3.30 21.26
C PHE A 55 3.00 -3.75 19.80
N VAL A 56 3.88 -4.72 19.52
CA VAL A 56 4.31 -5.10 18.17
C VAL A 56 3.91 -6.54 17.83
N GLY A 57 3.67 -7.38 18.83
CA GLY A 57 3.33 -8.78 18.60
C GLY A 57 1.83 -9.02 18.43
N ARG A 58 0.95 -8.14 18.90
CA ARG A 58 -0.50 -8.38 18.87
C ARG A 58 -1.10 -8.09 17.49
N GLY A 59 -1.96 -9.00 17.04
CA GLY A 59 -2.74 -8.82 15.81
C GLY A 59 -3.86 -7.77 15.93
N ILE A 60 -4.64 -7.54 14.86
CA ILE A 60 -5.79 -6.61 14.88
C ILE A 60 -6.80 -6.99 15.97
N SER A 61 -7.50 -6.00 16.54
CA SER A 61 -8.57 -6.25 17.49
C SER A 61 -9.77 -6.86 16.78
N GLN A 62 -10.41 -7.83 17.43
CA GLN A 62 -11.69 -8.37 16.94
C GLN A 62 -12.73 -7.26 16.75
N GLU A 63 -12.71 -6.22 17.59
CA GLU A 63 -13.54 -5.03 17.40
C GLU A 63 -13.23 -4.27 16.10
N ASN A 64 -11.95 -4.07 15.75
CA ASN A 64 -11.60 -3.38 14.52
C ASN A 64 -11.90 -4.25 13.30
N LEU A 65 -11.59 -5.55 13.36
CA LEU A 65 -11.96 -6.51 12.31
C LEU A 65 -13.47 -6.53 12.12
N PHE A 66 -14.25 -6.58 13.20
CA PHE A 66 -15.70 -6.54 13.13
C PHE A 66 -16.21 -5.24 12.53
N ALA A 67 -15.64 -4.09 12.93
CA ALA A 67 -16.01 -2.79 12.37
C ALA A 67 -15.70 -2.69 10.87
N ILE A 68 -14.59 -3.26 10.40
CA ILE A 68 -14.22 -3.31 8.98
C ILE A 68 -15.15 -4.25 8.22
N ASN A 69 -15.34 -5.48 8.72
CA ASN A 69 -16.11 -6.53 8.04
C ASN A 69 -17.62 -6.29 8.04
N ARG A 70 -18.14 -5.43 8.92
CA ARG A 70 -19.57 -5.09 8.96
C ARG A 70 -19.96 -4.01 7.94
N GLN A 71 -18.98 -3.36 7.31
CA GLN A 71 -19.30 -2.29 6.38
C GLN A 71 -20.08 -2.84 5.18
N LYS A 72 -21.20 -2.17 4.90
CA LYS A 72 -22.00 -2.49 3.73
C LYS A 72 -21.35 -1.85 2.52
N HIS A 73 -21.30 -2.59 1.42
CA HIS A 73 -20.98 -2.03 0.12
C HIS A 73 -22.16 -1.19 -0.39
N ILE A 74 -22.18 0.09 -0.02
CA ILE A 74 -23.32 0.97 -0.27
C ILE A 74 -23.41 1.41 -1.74
N GLY A 75 -22.28 1.57 -2.44
CA GLY A 75 -22.22 2.02 -3.83
C GLY A 75 -21.90 0.90 -4.81
N LEU A 76 -21.22 -0.16 -4.36
CA LEU A 76 -20.72 -1.23 -5.24
C LEU A 76 -21.83 -1.95 -6.00
N SER A 77 -23.00 -2.14 -5.38
CA SER A 77 -24.13 -2.81 -6.02
C SER A 77 -24.63 -2.08 -7.28
N ASN A 78 -24.49 -0.76 -7.33
CA ASN A 78 -24.82 0.03 -8.52
C ASN A 78 -23.72 -0.09 -9.57
N VAL A 79 -22.45 -0.03 -9.14
CA VAL A 79 -21.29 -0.25 -10.03
C VAL A 79 -21.36 -1.62 -10.72
N GLN A 80 -21.68 -2.68 -9.98
CA GLN A 80 -21.82 -4.04 -10.53
C GLN A 80 -22.95 -4.15 -11.57
N LYS A 81 -24.10 -3.49 -11.33
CA LYS A 81 -25.19 -3.46 -12.31
C LYS A 81 -24.74 -2.80 -13.60
N MET A 82 -24.06 -1.66 -13.51
CA MET A 82 -23.54 -0.92 -14.66
C MET A 82 -22.53 -1.76 -15.46
N ILE A 83 -21.64 -2.48 -14.76
CA ILE A 83 -20.62 -3.35 -15.40
C ILE A 83 -21.24 -4.55 -16.13
N THR A 84 -22.37 -5.08 -15.63
CA THR A 84 -23.07 -6.19 -16.30
C THR A 84 -23.56 -5.80 -17.70
N GLU A 85 -23.81 -4.51 -17.92
CA GLU A 85 -24.30 -3.98 -19.18
C GLU A 85 -23.17 -3.54 -20.14
N ALA A 86 -21.95 -3.40 -19.62
CA ALA A 86 -20.81 -2.82 -20.34
C ALA A 86 -20.38 -3.61 -21.61
N PRO A 87 -19.97 -2.92 -22.69
CA PRO A 87 -19.53 -3.54 -23.94
C PRO A 87 -18.38 -4.54 -23.76
N ALA A 88 -18.41 -5.63 -24.53
CA ALA A 88 -17.47 -6.73 -24.38
C ALA A 88 -16.00 -6.34 -24.68
N LYS A 89 -15.72 -5.38 -25.58
CA LYS A 89 -14.34 -5.08 -26.03
C LYS A 89 -14.11 -3.60 -26.35
N ILE A 90 -12.91 -3.15 -26.00
CA ILE A 90 -12.26 -1.91 -26.47
C ILE A 90 -10.97 -2.34 -27.19
N ASP A 91 -10.64 -1.70 -28.32
CA ASP A 91 -9.55 -2.11 -29.22
C ASP A 91 -8.17 -2.25 -28.56
N GLN A 92 -7.83 -1.44 -27.55
CA GLN A 92 -6.50 -1.42 -26.93
C GLN A 92 -6.39 -2.26 -25.65
N ASN A 93 -7.51 -2.76 -25.14
CA ASN A 93 -7.56 -3.49 -23.88
C ASN A 93 -7.35 -5.00 -24.09
N ASP A 94 -6.34 -5.58 -23.42
CA ASP A 94 -6.08 -7.02 -23.42
C ASP A 94 -6.95 -7.73 -22.37
N THR A 95 -8.24 -7.89 -22.69
CA THR A 95 -9.17 -8.75 -21.94
C THR A 95 -9.24 -10.16 -22.57
N SER A 96 -8.09 -10.71 -22.94
CA SER A 96 -7.98 -12.05 -23.54
C SER A 96 -8.36 -13.17 -22.56
N PRO A 97 -8.54 -14.44 -23.01
CA PRO A 97 -8.81 -15.56 -22.10
C PRO A 97 -7.78 -15.72 -20.98
N SER A 98 -6.50 -15.40 -21.23
CA SER A 98 -5.47 -15.40 -20.19
C SER A 98 -5.70 -14.30 -19.15
N ALA A 99 -6.05 -13.09 -19.60
CA ALA A 99 -6.43 -11.98 -18.72
C ALA A 99 -7.70 -12.29 -17.93
N HIS A 100 -8.69 -12.98 -18.54
CA HIS A 100 -9.96 -13.32 -17.90
C HIS A 100 -9.77 -14.15 -16.62
N ILE A 101 -8.76 -15.01 -16.57
CA ILE A 101 -8.47 -15.77 -15.35
C ILE A 101 -7.92 -14.86 -14.24
N LEU A 102 -7.11 -13.86 -14.59
CA LEU A 102 -6.67 -12.85 -13.61
C LEU A 102 -7.84 -11.97 -13.19
N ILE A 103 -8.65 -11.48 -14.14
CA ILE A 103 -9.81 -10.63 -13.85
C ILE A 103 -10.75 -11.32 -12.88
N LYS A 104 -11.07 -12.60 -13.13
CA LYS A 104 -11.90 -13.41 -12.23
C LYS A 104 -11.26 -13.64 -10.86
N TYR A 105 -9.94 -13.78 -10.80
CA TYR A 105 -9.24 -13.93 -9.53
C TYR A 105 -9.29 -12.62 -8.72
N LEU A 106 -9.07 -11.49 -9.40
CA LEU A 106 -9.08 -10.16 -8.81
C LEU A 106 -10.48 -9.65 -8.49
N ASP A 107 -11.53 -10.21 -9.09
CA ASP A 107 -12.92 -9.89 -8.75
C ASP A 107 -13.46 -10.83 -7.66
N LYS A 108 -12.70 -10.99 -6.58
CA LYS A 108 -13.12 -11.82 -5.44
C LYS A 108 -14.33 -11.17 -4.77
N ASP A 109 -15.34 -12.00 -4.48
CA ASP A 109 -16.60 -11.58 -3.86
C ASP A 109 -17.31 -10.42 -4.60
N GLN A 110 -16.99 -10.22 -5.89
CA GLN A 110 -17.47 -9.15 -6.76
C GLN A 110 -17.05 -7.74 -6.30
N GLU A 111 -15.98 -7.62 -5.51
CA GLU A 111 -15.53 -6.36 -4.93
C GLU A 111 -14.58 -5.56 -5.83
N SER A 112 -14.11 -6.12 -6.93
CA SER A 112 -13.19 -5.42 -7.83
C SER A 112 -13.53 -5.72 -9.28
N PRO A 113 -14.74 -5.38 -9.72
CA PRO A 113 -15.20 -5.68 -11.07
C PRO A 113 -14.41 -4.84 -12.09
N ILE A 114 -14.31 -5.35 -13.31
CA ILE A 114 -13.60 -4.65 -14.39
C ILE A 114 -14.44 -3.50 -14.94
N THR A 115 -13.91 -2.29 -14.89
CA THR A 115 -14.51 -1.07 -15.46
C THR A 115 -13.80 -0.71 -16.76
N LYS A 116 -14.49 -0.08 -17.72
CA LYS A 116 -13.96 0.12 -19.08
C LYS A 116 -14.01 1.57 -19.57
N ASN A 117 -14.90 2.40 -19.05
CA ASN A 117 -15.05 3.81 -19.41
C ASN A 117 -14.03 4.74 -18.70
N ASN A 118 -12.77 4.33 -18.57
CA ASN A 118 -11.79 5.04 -17.75
C ASN A 118 -10.73 5.80 -18.54
N LYS A 119 -10.50 7.07 -18.20
CA LYS A 119 -9.34 7.84 -18.66
C LYS A 119 -8.31 7.91 -17.55
N ILE A 120 -7.11 7.41 -17.82
CA ILE A 120 -6.02 7.35 -16.85
C ILE A 120 -4.88 8.24 -17.31
N LYS A 121 -4.32 9.02 -16.39
CA LYS A 121 -3.08 9.77 -16.60
C LYS A 121 -2.03 9.32 -15.59
N LEU A 122 -0.85 8.97 -16.10
CA LEU A 122 0.32 8.61 -15.31
C LEU A 122 1.06 9.84 -14.81
N TYR A 123 1.51 9.80 -13.56
CA TYR A 123 2.40 10.79 -12.96
C TYR A 123 3.63 10.10 -12.39
N THR A 124 4.79 10.67 -12.69
CA THR A 124 6.09 10.16 -12.25
C THR A 124 6.85 11.17 -11.40
N ASP A 125 6.35 12.40 -11.35
CA ASP A 125 6.90 13.57 -10.68
C ASP A 125 5.89 14.19 -9.72
N GLY A 126 6.35 14.55 -8.51
CA GLY A 126 5.50 15.12 -7.49
C GLY A 126 4.98 16.52 -7.84
N HIS A 127 5.74 17.36 -8.54
CA HIS A 127 5.31 18.70 -8.91
C HIS A 127 4.12 18.65 -9.87
N ASP A 128 4.22 17.82 -10.91
CA ASP A 128 3.12 17.63 -11.87
C ASP A 128 1.88 17.02 -11.18
N LYS A 129 2.09 16.02 -10.33
CA LYS A 129 1.00 15.38 -9.57
C LYS A 129 0.25 16.39 -8.69
N PHE A 130 0.96 17.17 -7.88
CA PHE A 130 0.31 18.10 -6.96
C PHE A 130 -0.30 19.31 -7.68
N ARG A 131 0.31 19.79 -8.76
CA ARG A 131 -0.27 20.85 -9.60
C ARG A 131 -1.65 20.43 -10.11
N ASP A 132 -1.73 19.25 -10.72
CA ASP A 132 -2.96 18.79 -11.37
C ASP A 132 -4.00 18.33 -10.33
N LEU A 133 -3.58 17.69 -9.22
CA LEU A 133 -4.48 17.39 -8.08
C LEU A 133 -5.10 18.66 -7.50
N PHE A 134 -4.31 19.71 -7.28
CA PHE A 134 -4.84 20.98 -6.76
C PHE A 134 -5.77 21.65 -7.77
N ALA A 135 -5.54 21.47 -9.07
CA ALA A 135 -6.44 21.98 -10.11
C ALA A 135 -7.81 21.27 -10.08
N ASP A 136 -7.83 19.94 -9.88
CA ASP A 136 -9.08 19.19 -9.73
C ASP A 136 -9.83 19.59 -8.44
N ILE A 137 -9.12 19.72 -7.31
CA ILE A 137 -9.74 20.12 -6.03
C ILE A 137 -10.38 21.50 -6.12
N ARG A 138 -9.74 22.46 -6.81
CA ARG A 138 -10.36 23.78 -7.05
C ARG A 138 -11.66 23.68 -7.82
N GLN A 139 -11.75 22.74 -8.76
CA GLN A 139 -12.92 22.53 -9.61
C GLN A 139 -14.06 21.79 -8.92
N ALA A 140 -13.79 21.07 -7.82
CA ALA A 140 -14.77 20.27 -7.09
C ALA A 140 -16.06 21.05 -6.79
N LYS A 141 -17.21 20.38 -6.93
CA LYS A 141 -18.55 20.96 -6.82
C LYS A 141 -19.41 20.35 -5.72
N SER A 142 -19.23 19.06 -5.43
CA SER A 142 -20.06 18.32 -4.47
C SER A 142 -19.25 17.81 -3.29
N SER A 143 -18.14 17.11 -3.55
CA SER A 143 -17.40 16.42 -2.49
C SER A 143 -15.91 16.23 -2.80
N ILE A 144 -15.12 16.19 -1.73
CA ILE A 144 -13.70 15.86 -1.74
C ILE A 144 -13.45 14.88 -0.59
N ASN A 145 -13.15 13.63 -0.93
CA ASN A 145 -12.84 12.57 0.02
C ASN A 145 -11.36 12.23 -0.08
N VAL A 146 -10.62 12.36 1.02
CA VAL A 146 -9.16 12.25 1.05
C VAL A 146 -8.77 11.18 2.05
N GLU A 147 -7.93 10.25 1.63
CA GLU A 147 -7.35 9.20 2.45
C GLU A 147 -5.85 9.10 2.16
N TYR A 148 -5.03 9.28 3.19
CA TYR A 148 -3.57 9.19 3.06
C TYR A 148 -2.95 8.49 4.26
N TYR A 149 -1.99 7.60 4.00
CA TYR A 149 -1.06 7.15 5.04
C TYR A 149 -0.34 8.32 5.70
N THR A 150 0.13 9.29 4.92
CA THR A 150 0.91 10.40 5.46
C THR A 150 0.47 11.73 4.90
N ILE A 151 0.13 12.63 5.81
CA ILE A 151 0.02 14.07 5.56
C ILE A 151 0.96 14.77 6.52
N TYR A 152 2.00 15.43 6.01
CA TYR A 152 2.92 16.19 6.84
C TYR A 152 2.46 17.64 7.01
N ASN A 153 2.67 18.19 8.20
CA ASN A 153 2.53 19.63 8.43
C ASN A 153 3.80 20.37 7.95
N ASP A 154 3.96 20.43 6.62
CA ASP A 154 5.03 21.13 5.92
C ASP A 154 4.46 22.02 4.80
N ALA A 155 5.28 22.57 3.90
CA ALA A 155 4.79 23.59 2.96
C ALA A 155 3.69 23.05 2.05
N ILE A 156 3.90 21.91 1.39
CA ILE A 156 2.86 21.32 0.53
C ILE A 156 1.65 20.82 1.31
N GLY A 157 1.84 20.30 2.53
CA GLY A 157 0.72 19.89 3.39
C GLY A 157 -0.15 21.06 3.82
N ASN A 158 0.45 22.22 4.12
CA ASN A 158 -0.31 23.43 4.46
C ASN A 158 -1.00 24.05 3.23
N GLU A 159 -0.39 23.98 2.04
CA GLU A 159 -1.06 24.36 0.78
C GLU A 159 -2.29 23.48 0.51
N PHE A 160 -2.13 22.16 0.69
CA PHE A 160 -3.22 21.19 0.54
C PHE A 160 -4.35 21.45 1.55
N LEU A 161 -4.03 21.58 2.84
CA LEU A 161 -5.01 21.85 3.89
C LEU A 161 -5.75 23.17 3.65
N LYS A 162 -5.04 24.23 3.26
CA LYS A 162 -5.64 25.54 2.95
C LYS A 162 -6.65 25.43 1.81
N LEU A 163 -6.33 24.66 0.77
CA LEU A 163 -7.23 24.46 -0.35
C LEU A 163 -8.49 23.68 0.07
N LEU A 164 -8.34 22.63 0.88
CA LEU A 164 -9.46 21.88 1.46
C LEU A 164 -10.36 22.78 2.32
N ILE A 165 -9.78 23.62 3.17
CA ILE A 165 -10.51 24.62 3.97
C ILE A 165 -11.31 25.57 3.08
N GLN A 166 -10.72 26.04 1.98
CA GLN A 166 -11.40 26.91 1.03
C GLN A 166 -12.64 26.22 0.45
N LYS A 167 -12.50 24.97 0.00
CA LYS A 167 -13.62 24.20 -0.58
C LYS A 167 -14.71 23.89 0.45
N ALA A 168 -14.36 23.58 1.69
CA ALA A 168 -15.33 23.43 2.77
C ALA A 168 -16.16 24.71 2.98
N LYS A 169 -15.51 25.88 2.99
CA LYS A 169 -16.21 27.18 3.09
C LYS A 169 -17.09 27.51 1.88
N GLU A 170 -16.76 26.97 0.71
CA GLU A 170 -17.59 27.06 -0.51
C GLU A 170 -18.79 26.10 -0.47
N GLY A 171 -18.94 25.29 0.58
CA GLY A 171 -20.04 24.34 0.74
C GLY A 171 -19.78 22.96 0.12
N VAL A 172 -18.57 22.69 -0.36
CA VAL A 172 -18.17 21.35 -0.81
C VAL A 172 -17.96 20.47 0.41
N GLN A 173 -18.49 19.24 0.38
CA GLN A 173 -18.31 18.30 1.48
C GLN A 173 -16.89 17.75 1.48
N VAL A 174 -16.08 18.13 2.47
CA VAL A 174 -14.68 17.71 2.56
C VAL A 174 -14.50 16.72 3.70
N ARG A 175 -13.98 15.53 3.40
CA ARG A 175 -13.65 14.50 4.39
C ARG A 175 -12.20 14.08 4.29
N VAL A 176 -11.50 14.02 5.42
CA VAL A 176 -10.09 13.60 5.49
C VAL A 176 -9.92 12.44 6.46
N LEU A 177 -9.49 11.30 5.93
CA LEU A 177 -9.07 10.12 6.67
C LEU A 177 -7.54 10.01 6.60
N TYR A 178 -6.89 9.80 7.74
CA TYR A 178 -5.42 9.74 7.76
C TYR A 178 -4.89 8.74 8.78
N ASP A 179 -3.69 8.20 8.53
CA ASP A 179 -2.98 7.43 9.54
C ASP A 179 -2.30 8.40 10.53
N ALA A 180 -2.74 8.36 11.79
CA ALA A 180 -2.25 9.25 12.83
C ALA A 180 -0.78 8.99 13.22
N TRP A 181 -0.23 7.82 12.90
CA TRP A 181 1.16 7.46 13.20
C TRP A 181 2.10 7.87 12.07
N GLY A 182 1.69 7.65 10.81
CA GLY A 182 2.46 8.07 9.63
C GLY A 182 2.53 9.60 9.45
N SER A 183 1.48 10.31 9.87
CA SER A 183 1.29 11.74 9.63
C SER A 183 1.91 12.64 10.71
N PHE A 184 3.23 12.59 10.87
CA PHE A 184 3.93 13.40 11.88
C PHE A 184 3.65 14.91 11.73
N GLY A 185 3.20 15.53 12.82
CA GLY A 185 2.88 16.96 12.85
C GLY A 185 1.46 17.32 12.40
N ALA A 186 0.72 16.38 11.80
CA ALA A 186 -0.70 16.54 11.49
C ALA A 186 -1.58 16.21 12.69
N SER A 187 -1.42 17.00 13.76
CA SER A 187 -2.19 16.83 14.99
C SER A 187 -3.67 17.18 14.76
N LYS A 188 -4.53 16.72 15.69
CA LYS A 188 -5.93 17.17 15.75
C LYS A 188 -6.04 18.70 15.71
N SER A 189 -5.16 19.41 16.43
CA SER A 189 -5.13 20.88 16.44
C SER A 189 -4.79 21.51 15.09
N TRP A 190 -3.98 20.85 14.25
CA TRP A 190 -3.70 21.34 12.91
C TRP A 190 -4.94 21.25 12.01
N PHE A 191 -5.68 20.15 12.10
CA PHE A 191 -6.94 19.94 11.37
C PHE A 191 -8.14 20.73 11.91
N ASN A 192 -8.07 21.33 13.11
CA ASN A 192 -9.17 22.11 13.68
C ASN A 192 -9.68 23.19 12.72
N GLN A 193 -8.78 23.80 11.95
CA GLN A 193 -9.13 24.84 10.97
C GLN A 193 -10.04 24.31 9.84
N LEU A 194 -9.89 23.04 9.46
CA LEU A 194 -10.78 22.38 8.50
C LEU A 194 -12.11 22.03 9.14
N THR A 195 -12.11 21.53 10.37
CA THR A 195 -13.36 21.23 11.08
C THR A 195 -14.19 22.47 11.38
N GLU A 196 -13.55 23.57 11.74
CA GLU A 196 -14.21 24.88 11.93
C GLU A 196 -14.76 25.46 10.62
N ALA A 197 -14.18 25.07 9.49
CA ALA A 197 -14.66 25.44 8.15
C ALA A 197 -15.79 24.54 7.63
N GLY A 198 -16.21 23.52 8.39
CA GLY A 198 -17.28 22.59 8.02
C GLY A 198 -16.81 21.31 7.34
N GLY A 199 -15.51 21.02 7.33
CA GLY A 199 -14.98 19.72 6.88
C GLY A 199 -14.93 18.69 8.00
N ASP A 200 -14.84 17.41 7.65
CA ASP A 200 -14.75 16.30 8.59
C ASP A 200 -13.37 15.66 8.56
N VAL A 201 -12.82 15.30 9.73
CA VAL A 201 -11.49 14.68 9.82
C VAL A 201 -11.51 13.53 10.83
N LEU A 202 -11.09 12.35 10.38
CA LEU A 202 -10.98 11.16 11.22
C LEU A 202 -9.58 10.53 11.13
N PRO A 203 -8.98 10.08 12.25
CA PRO A 203 -7.88 9.14 12.19
C PRO A 203 -8.40 7.75 11.81
N PHE A 204 -7.64 7.01 11.01
CA PHE A 204 -7.99 5.64 10.62
C PHE A 204 -8.13 4.71 11.84
N ILE A 205 -9.07 3.76 11.78
CA ILE A 205 -9.48 2.91 12.91
C ILE A 205 -8.31 2.23 13.64
N THR A 206 -7.30 1.75 12.92
CA THR A 206 -6.13 1.08 13.53
C THR A 206 -5.09 2.07 14.07
N SER A 207 -5.06 3.30 13.54
CA SER A 207 -4.15 4.36 13.97
C SER A 207 -4.65 5.13 15.21
N ARG A 208 -5.93 4.97 15.56
CA ARG A 208 -6.56 5.64 16.70
C ARG A 208 -6.13 5.01 18.03
N ASN A 209 -5.62 5.84 18.94
CA ASN A 209 -5.26 5.46 20.31
C ASN A 209 -4.26 4.27 20.38
N MET A 210 -3.34 4.16 19.41
CA MET A 210 -2.40 3.03 19.30
C MET A 210 -1.56 2.78 20.55
N ILE A 211 -1.15 3.84 21.25
CA ILE A 211 -0.33 3.75 22.47
C ILE A 211 -1.15 3.13 23.61
N SER A 212 -2.41 3.55 23.81
CA SER A 212 -3.26 2.99 24.87
C SER A 212 -3.82 1.61 24.50
N ARG A 213 -3.83 1.25 23.20
CA ARG A 213 -4.31 -0.04 22.69
C ARG A 213 -3.19 -1.05 22.41
N ASN A 214 -1.92 -0.66 22.58
CA ASN A 214 -0.71 -1.46 22.35
C ASN A 214 -0.72 -2.16 20.98
N ARG A 215 -1.01 -1.49 19.86
CA ARG A 215 -1.08 -2.16 18.54
C ARG A 215 -0.53 -1.27 17.45
N ILE A 216 0.79 -1.32 17.26
CA ILE A 216 1.49 -0.37 16.40
C ILE A 216 1.54 -0.84 14.94
N ASN A 217 1.31 -2.12 14.66
CA ASN A 217 1.74 -2.68 13.37
C ASN A 217 0.81 -2.50 12.17
N TYR A 218 -0.43 -2.04 12.36
CA TYR A 218 -1.45 -2.06 11.32
C TYR A 218 -1.74 -0.64 10.86
N HIS A 219 -1.34 -0.35 9.62
CA HIS A 219 -1.37 0.99 9.10
C HIS A 219 -2.19 1.08 7.83
N LEU A 220 -2.92 2.19 7.74
CA LEU A 220 -3.49 2.64 6.49
C LEU A 220 -2.33 2.95 5.54
N HIS A 221 -2.18 2.25 4.43
CA HIS A 221 -1.12 2.51 3.46
C HIS A 221 -1.66 2.98 2.09
N ARG A 222 -2.97 3.22 1.98
CA ARG A 222 -3.62 3.77 0.78
C ARG A 222 -3.40 5.28 0.63
N LYS A 223 -3.55 5.77 -0.59
CA LYS A 223 -3.42 7.19 -0.96
C LYS A 223 -4.52 7.59 -1.94
N ILE A 224 -5.75 7.65 -1.46
CA ILE A 224 -6.93 7.87 -2.28
C ILE A 224 -7.38 9.33 -2.16
N VAL A 225 -7.64 9.99 -3.28
CA VAL A 225 -8.43 11.23 -3.29
C VAL A 225 -9.53 11.07 -4.32
N VAL A 226 -10.79 11.20 -3.90
CA VAL A 226 -11.94 11.19 -4.80
C VAL A 226 -12.63 12.55 -4.77
N ILE A 227 -12.92 13.07 -5.96
CA ILE A 227 -13.51 14.39 -6.19
C ILE A 227 -14.80 14.19 -6.99
N ASP A 228 -15.90 14.62 -6.39
CA ASP A 228 -17.25 14.57 -6.93
C ASP A 228 -17.71 13.16 -7.40
N GLY A 229 -17.09 12.10 -6.89
CA GLY A 229 -17.35 10.70 -7.29
C GLY A 229 -16.84 10.31 -8.69
N VAL A 230 -16.32 11.25 -9.48
CA VAL A 230 -15.96 11.02 -10.90
C VAL A 230 -14.46 11.03 -11.15
N THR A 231 -13.71 11.89 -10.45
CA THR A 231 -12.24 11.98 -10.58
C THR A 231 -11.57 11.45 -9.34
N SER A 232 -10.61 10.54 -9.51
CA SER A 232 -9.88 9.94 -8.41
C SER A 232 -8.38 9.93 -8.63
N TRP A 233 -7.63 9.83 -7.53
CA TRP A 233 -6.18 9.78 -7.51
C TRP A 233 -5.73 8.65 -6.59
N THR A 234 -4.78 7.83 -7.05
CA THR A 234 -4.12 6.80 -6.23
C THR A 234 -2.71 6.47 -6.70
N GLY A 235 -1.87 5.91 -5.83
CA GLY A 235 -0.49 5.49 -6.12
C GLY A 235 0.44 5.65 -4.93
N GLY A 236 1.73 5.92 -5.17
CA GLY A 236 2.75 5.91 -4.10
C GLY A 236 2.97 7.22 -3.35
N PHE A 237 2.72 8.38 -3.98
CA PHE A 237 2.95 9.70 -3.39
C PHE A 237 2.05 9.99 -2.18
N ASN A 238 2.66 10.27 -1.02
CA ASN A 238 1.98 10.89 0.11
C ASN A 238 2.03 12.43 0.02
N VAL A 239 1.42 13.14 0.98
CA VAL A 239 1.47 14.60 1.06
C VAL A 239 2.65 15.04 1.94
N GLY A 240 3.70 15.54 1.31
CA GLY A 240 4.90 16.02 1.99
C GLY A 240 5.98 16.62 1.08
N ASP A 241 6.79 17.51 1.63
CA ASP A 241 7.82 18.27 0.91
C ASP A 241 8.92 17.37 0.33
N GLN A 242 9.14 16.19 0.92
CA GLN A 242 10.09 15.21 0.37
C GLN A 242 9.69 14.73 -1.03
N TYR A 243 8.39 14.61 -1.29
CA TYR A 243 7.84 14.18 -2.58
C TYR A 243 8.02 15.23 -3.69
N LEU A 244 8.37 16.46 -3.32
CA LEU A 244 8.73 17.56 -4.23
C LEU A 244 10.25 17.78 -4.28
N GLY A 245 11.04 16.84 -3.80
CA GLY A 245 12.50 16.95 -3.74
C GLY A 245 13.04 18.06 -2.83
N ARG A 246 12.20 18.65 -1.96
CA ARG A 246 12.59 19.76 -1.07
C ARG A 246 13.43 19.27 0.12
N LYS A 247 13.49 17.96 0.37
CA LYS A 247 14.36 17.35 1.40
C LYS A 247 15.69 16.89 0.78
N LYS A 248 16.76 17.63 1.07
CA LYS A 248 18.13 17.33 0.61
C LYS A 248 18.60 15.89 0.89
N LYS A 249 18.12 15.27 1.98
CA LYS A 249 18.46 13.88 2.35
C LYS A 249 18.12 12.89 1.21
N PHE A 250 16.98 13.09 0.55
CA PHE A 250 16.47 12.16 -0.45
C PHE A 250 16.75 12.64 -1.89
N GLY A 251 16.97 13.94 -2.07
CA GLY A 251 17.12 14.53 -3.40
C GLY A 251 15.80 14.40 -4.16
N TYR A 252 15.88 14.03 -5.45
CA TYR A 252 14.69 13.77 -6.24
C TYR A 252 13.92 12.55 -5.70
N TRP A 253 12.60 12.67 -5.60
CA TRP A 253 11.73 11.61 -5.12
C TRP A 253 10.95 11.04 -6.28
N ARG A 254 11.38 9.88 -6.77
CA ARG A 254 10.78 9.21 -7.93
C ARG A 254 9.71 8.24 -7.46
N ASP A 255 8.46 8.53 -7.77
CA ASP A 255 7.31 7.73 -7.38
C ASP A 255 6.22 7.77 -8.47
N THR A 256 5.26 6.87 -8.44
CA THR A 256 4.25 6.72 -9.49
C THR A 256 2.84 6.91 -8.93
N HIS A 257 2.03 7.74 -9.59
CA HIS A 257 0.63 7.99 -9.26
C HIS A 257 -0.24 7.96 -10.50
N LEU A 258 -1.52 7.68 -10.30
CA LEU A 258 -2.56 7.73 -11.32
C LEU A 258 -3.59 8.79 -10.96
N ARG A 259 -4.05 9.50 -11.99
CA ARG A 259 -5.34 10.19 -11.99
C ARG A 259 -6.29 9.38 -12.85
N LEU A 260 -7.46 9.03 -12.33
CA LEU A 260 -8.49 8.28 -13.03
C LEU A 260 -9.75 9.14 -13.15
N VAL A 261 -10.42 9.07 -14.29
CA VAL A 261 -11.73 9.67 -14.53
C VAL A 261 -12.61 8.61 -15.19
N GLY A 262 -13.75 8.28 -14.58
CA GLY A 262 -14.63 7.19 -15.02
C GLY A 262 -15.04 6.29 -13.86
N SER A 263 -15.66 5.15 -14.16
CA SER A 263 -16.24 4.24 -13.17
C SER A 263 -15.24 3.67 -12.16
N ALA A 264 -13.95 3.60 -12.48
CA ALA A 264 -12.91 3.23 -11.52
C ALA A 264 -12.85 4.17 -10.31
N SER A 265 -13.27 5.43 -10.46
CA SER A 265 -13.40 6.38 -9.35
C SER A 265 -14.48 5.95 -8.35
N LEU A 266 -15.54 5.27 -8.79
CA LEU A 266 -16.58 4.74 -7.92
C LEU A 266 -16.07 3.60 -7.02
N LEU A 267 -15.12 2.80 -7.52
CA LEU A 267 -14.47 1.74 -6.73
C LEU A 267 -13.57 2.32 -5.64
N LEU A 268 -12.80 3.37 -5.97
CA LEU A 268 -11.99 4.10 -4.98
C LEU A 268 -12.86 4.87 -3.98
N GLN A 269 -14.00 5.42 -4.44
CA GLN A 269 -15.00 6.05 -3.59
C GLN A 269 -15.60 5.05 -2.60
N GLU A 270 -15.94 3.85 -3.07
CA GLU A 270 -16.46 2.79 -2.22
C GLU A 270 -15.44 2.39 -1.15
N ARG A 271 -14.17 2.19 -1.54
CA ARG A 271 -13.09 1.88 -0.60
C ARG A 271 -12.95 2.95 0.48
N PHE A 272 -12.93 4.22 0.08
CA PHE A 272 -12.89 5.35 1.01
C PHE A 272 -14.06 5.30 2.00
N VAL A 273 -15.29 5.07 1.52
CA VAL A 273 -16.47 5.03 2.38
C VAL A 273 -16.41 3.87 3.37
N MET A 274 -15.94 2.69 2.94
CA MET A 274 -15.73 1.56 3.84
C MET A 274 -14.72 1.91 4.95
N ASP A 275 -13.58 2.50 4.60
CA ASP A 275 -12.54 2.89 5.56
C ASP A 275 -13.00 4.01 6.50
N TRP A 276 -13.76 4.97 5.97
CA TRP A 276 -14.39 6.04 6.75
C TRP A 276 -15.38 5.48 7.75
N ASN A 277 -16.34 4.66 7.30
CA ASN A 277 -17.39 4.12 8.16
C ASN A 277 -16.85 3.13 9.20
N ALA A 278 -15.76 2.41 8.88
CA ALA A 278 -15.05 1.61 9.87
C ALA A 278 -14.37 2.49 10.95
N SER A 279 -13.96 3.71 10.59
CA SER A 279 -13.25 4.64 11.48
C SER A 279 -14.18 5.57 12.26
N ALA A 280 -15.39 5.79 11.77
CA ALA A 280 -16.45 6.55 12.43
C ALA A 280 -16.84 5.91 13.77
N VAL A 281 -17.09 6.73 14.79
CA VAL A 281 -17.51 6.25 16.12
C VAL A 281 -18.96 6.54 16.40
N LYS A 282 -19.52 7.57 15.76
CA LYS A 282 -20.93 7.92 15.92
C LYS A 282 -21.71 7.58 14.65
N GLU A 283 -22.97 7.20 14.83
CA GLU A 283 -23.88 6.90 13.71
C GLU A 283 -24.04 8.09 12.76
N GLU A 284 -24.04 9.31 13.30
CA GLU A 284 -24.12 10.58 12.56
C GLU A 284 -22.89 10.87 11.69
N GLU A 285 -21.76 10.20 11.92
CA GLU A 285 -20.55 10.31 11.10
C GLU A 285 -20.54 9.32 9.92
N LEU A 286 -21.45 8.33 9.91
CA LEU A 286 -21.51 7.30 8.88
C LEU A 286 -21.99 7.89 7.55
N ILE A 287 -21.30 7.51 6.49
CA ILE A 287 -21.70 7.80 5.12
C ILE A 287 -22.70 6.74 4.68
N SER A 288 -23.88 7.19 4.28
CA SER A 288 -24.89 6.41 3.58
C SER A 288 -24.82 6.67 2.07
N PHE A 289 -25.57 5.89 1.30
CA PHE A 289 -25.62 6.07 -0.15
C PHE A 289 -26.17 7.45 -0.51
N ASP A 290 -25.46 8.15 -1.39
CA ASP A 290 -25.83 9.44 -1.97
C ASP A 290 -25.43 9.43 -3.45
N GLU A 291 -26.36 9.75 -4.36
CA GLU A 291 -26.12 9.84 -5.80
C GLU A 291 -25.03 10.87 -6.15
N LYS A 292 -24.79 11.87 -5.30
CA LYS A 292 -23.69 12.83 -5.47
C LYS A 292 -22.31 12.22 -5.19
N LEU A 293 -22.25 11.19 -4.34
CA LEU A 293 -21.03 10.44 -4.05
C LEU A 293 -20.84 9.32 -5.07
N PHE A 294 -21.93 8.71 -5.51
CA PHE A 294 -21.95 7.63 -6.49
C PHE A 294 -22.78 8.02 -7.72
N PRO A 295 -22.27 8.95 -8.56
CA PRO A 295 -22.95 9.33 -9.79
C PRO A 295 -23.04 8.13 -10.73
N ASP A 296 -24.10 8.09 -11.53
CA ASP A 296 -24.26 7.09 -12.58
C ASP A 296 -23.32 7.41 -13.75
N LEU A 297 -22.24 6.64 -13.84
CA LEU A 297 -21.21 6.72 -14.87
C LEU A 297 -21.41 5.60 -15.89
N ASP A 298 -22.33 5.80 -16.84
CA ASP A 298 -22.70 4.79 -17.85
C ASP A 298 -21.47 4.07 -18.44
N GLU A 299 -21.33 2.78 -18.14
CA GLU A 299 -20.24 1.94 -18.66
C GLU A 299 -20.42 1.59 -20.15
N ASN A 300 -21.54 2.00 -20.76
CA ASN A 300 -21.72 1.96 -22.21
C ASN A 300 -21.17 3.23 -22.90
N ASP A 301 -20.95 4.33 -22.18
CA ASP A 301 -20.36 5.56 -22.72
C ASP A 301 -18.84 5.42 -22.84
N ILE A 302 -18.42 4.55 -23.75
CA ILE A 302 -17.02 4.24 -24.00
C ILE A 302 -16.53 5.04 -25.20
N SER A 303 -15.50 5.84 -24.95
CA SER A 303 -14.76 6.61 -25.94
C SER A 303 -13.46 5.93 -26.37
N LYS A 304 -12.96 6.30 -27.55
CA LYS A 304 -11.63 5.88 -28.00
C LYS A 304 -10.57 6.40 -27.01
N GLY A 305 -9.75 5.48 -26.50
CA GLY A 305 -8.71 5.77 -25.51
C GLY A 305 -9.11 5.47 -24.08
N ASP A 306 -10.35 5.06 -23.84
CA ASP A 306 -10.76 4.57 -22.52
C ASP A 306 -10.13 3.20 -22.24
N MET A 307 -9.81 2.98 -20.97
CA MET A 307 -8.95 1.90 -20.50
C MET A 307 -9.73 0.96 -19.57
N ALA A 308 -9.46 -0.33 -19.72
CA ALA A 308 -9.99 -1.34 -18.83
C ALA A 308 -9.14 -1.45 -17.58
N VAL A 309 -9.77 -1.36 -16.40
CA VAL A 309 -9.08 -1.45 -15.11
C VAL A 309 -9.85 -2.22 -14.07
N GLN A 310 -9.11 -2.74 -13.08
CA GLN A 310 -9.65 -3.16 -11.79
C GLN A 310 -8.94 -2.39 -10.69
N VAL A 311 -9.71 -1.89 -9.72
CA VAL A 311 -9.17 -1.36 -8.47
C VAL A 311 -9.31 -2.46 -7.44
N VAL A 312 -8.19 -2.94 -6.92
CA VAL A 312 -8.15 -4.04 -5.95
C VAL A 312 -7.60 -3.50 -4.65
N SER A 313 -8.31 -3.77 -3.56
CA SER A 313 -7.88 -3.43 -2.21
C SER A 313 -7.64 -4.68 -1.40
N ASP A 314 -6.70 -4.62 -0.47
CA ASP A 314 -6.44 -5.71 0.47
C ASP A 314 -6.04 -5.16 1.82
N GLY A 315 -6.16 -6.00 2.83
CA GLY A 315 -5.84 -5.64 4.19
C GLY A 315 -5.70 -6.85 5.12
N PRO A 316 -5.16 -6.60 6.31
CA PRO A 316 -4.98 -7.60 7.37
C PRO A 316 -6.30 -8.18 7.94
N ASP A 317 -7.45 -7.74 7.43
CA ASP A 317 -8.79 -8.27 7.66
C ASP A 317 -9.11 -9.52 6.83
N ASN A 318 -8.29 -9.84 5.82
CA ASN A 318 -8.38 -11.06 5.04
C ASN A 318 -7.57 -12.21 5.65
N ASP A 319 -8.16 -13.42 5.70
CA ASP A 319 -7.48 -14.64 6.14
C ASP A 319 -6.44 -15.15 5.12
N GLU A 320 -6.58 -14.75 3.85
CA GLU A 320 -5.67 -15.09 2.77
C GLU A 320 -4.95 -13.82 2.28
N PRO A 321 -3.65 -13.91 1.97
CA PRO A 321 -2.86 -12.81 1.40
C PRO A 321 -3.24 -12.58 -0.08
N TYR A 322 -4.40 -11.98 -0.26
CA TYR A 322 -5.14 -11.90 -1.51
C TYR A 322 -4.40 -11.08 -2.57
N MET A 323 -3.95 -9.88 -2.21
CA MET A 323 -3.19 -8.99 -3.10
C MET A 323 -1.89 -9.64 -3.53
N ARG A 324 -1.10 -10.20 -2.59
CA ARG A 324 0.15 -10.89 -2.91
C ARG A 324 -0.07 -12.01 -3.93
N ASN A 325 -1.07 -12.85 -3.70
CA ASN A 325 -1.40 -13.93 -4.62
C ASN A 325 -1.91 -13.42 -5.97
N GLY A 326 -2.63 -12.29 -5.99
CA GLY A 326 -3.03 -11.56 -7.19
C GLY A 326 -1.84 -11.05 -8.00
N LEU A 327 -0.82 -10.50 -7.33
CA LEU A 327 0.44 -10.09 -7.97
C LEU A 327 1.20 -11.29 -8.55
N VAL A 328 1.27 -12.41 -7.82
CA VAL A 328 1.83 -13.66 -8.36
C VAL A 328 1.05 -14.09 -9.60
N ARG A 329 -0.29 -14.09 -9.54
CA ARG A 329 -1.14 -14.49 -10.66
C ARG A 329 -0.92 -13.61 -11.89
N LEU A 330 -0.82 -12.30 -11.70
CA LEU A 330 -0.50 -11.31 -12.74
C LEU A 330 0.85 -11.63 -13.39
N MET A 331 1.90 -11.78 -12.58
CA MET A 331 3.25 -12.05 -13.07
C MET A 331 3.35 -13.40 -13.82
N MET A 332 2.57 -14.41 -13.43
CA MET A 332 2.52 -15.70 -14.14
C MET A 332 1.88 -15.61 -15.54
N LEU A 333 1.25 -14.49 -15.91
CA LEU A 333 0.81 -14.24 -17.28
C LEU A 333 1.97 -13.92 -18.23
N ALA A 334 3.16 -13.59 -17.70
CA ALA A 334 4.30 -13.15 -18.48
C ALA A 334 4.71 -14.18 -19.53
N ARG A 335 5.14 -13.68 -20.69
CA ARG A 335 5.76 -14.48 -21.75
C ARG A 335 7.14 -13.99 -22.13
N LYS A 336 7.45 -12.71 -21.89
CA LYS A 336 8.73 -12.09 -22.27
C LYS A 336 9.42 -11.42 -21.09
N ARG A 337 8.71 -10.60 -20.32
CA ARG A 337 9.31 -9.78 -19.25
C ARG A 337 8.36 -9.50 -18.09
N VAL A 338 8.97 -9.30 -16.92
CA VAL A 338 8.32 -8.77 -15.72
C VAL A 338 9.25 -7.73 -15.12
N TRP A 339 8.80 -6.48 -15.03
CA TRP A 339 9.60 -5.38 -14.49
C TRP A 339 8.93 -4.79 -13.27
N ILE A 340 9.69 -4.64 -12.18
CA ILE A 340 9.18 -4.27 -10.86
C ILE A 340 9.95 -3.06 -10.35
N GLN A 341 9.26 -2.07 -9.80
CA GLN A 341 9.85 -1.00 -8.99
C GLN A 341 9.26 -1.09 -7.58
N THR A 342 10.13 -1.02 -6.57
CA THR A 342 9.72 -1.07 -5.15
C THR A 342 10.76 -0.37 -4.28
N PRO A 343 10.36 0.44 -3.27
CA PRO A 343 11.32 0.98 -2.30
C PRO A 343 11.88 -0.11 -1.37
N TYR A 344 11.06 -1.12 -1.07
CA TYR A 344 11.36 -2.16 -0.09
C TYR A 344 11.26 -3.52 -0.78
N LEU A 345 12.34 -4.29 -0.70
CA LEU A 345 12.46 -5.61 -1.33
C LEU A 345 12.74 -6.65 -0.25
N ILE A 346 11.69 -7.07 0.43
CA ILE A 346 11.72 -8.07 1.51
C ILE A 346 10.64 -9.11 1.21
N PRO A 347 10.72 -9.79 0.04
CA PRO A 347 9.69 -10.72 -0.41
C PRO A 347 9.58 -11.91 0.54
N ASP A 348 8.37 -12.47 0.63
CA ASP A 348 8.14 -13.74 1.29
C ASP A 348 8.54 -14.93 0.39
N GLU A 349 8.40 -16.14 0.93
CA GLU A 349 8.81 -17.37 0.24
C GLU A 349 8.01 -17.61 -1.05
N ALA A 350 6.72 -17.25 -1.06
CA ALA A 350 5.85 -17.41 -2.23
C ALA A 350 6.30 -16.50 -3.39
N MET A 351 6.64 -15.24 -3.09
CA MET A 351 7.14 -14.29 -4.07
C MET A 351 8.51 -14.69 -4.61
N ILE A 352 9.42 -15.14 -3.73
CA ILE A 352 10.74 -15.65 -4.16
C ILE A 352 10.58 -16.85 -5.11
N ALA A 353 9.70 -17.80 -4.77
CA ALA A 353 9.43 -18.96 -5.62
C ALA A 353 8.86 -18.54 -6.99
N ALA A 354 7.92 -17.61 -7.02
CA ALA A 354 7.35 -17.08 -8.26
C ALA A 354 8.43 -16.43 -9.15
N TRP A 355 9.28 -15.59 -8.57
CA TRP A 355 10.38 -14.94 -9.29
C TRP A 355 11.44 -15.93 -9.78
N GLN A 356 11.75 -16.96 -8.98
CA GLN A 356 12.65 -18.03 -9.39
C GLN A 356 12.09 -18.82 -10.58
N ILE A 357 10.79 -19.14 -10.58
CA ILE A 357 10.11 -19.80 -11.70
C ILE A 357 10.19 -18.94 -12.97
N LEU A 358 9.90 -17.65 -12.87
CA LEU A 358 9.97 -16.72 -14.00
C LEU A 358 11.38 -16.62 -14.59
N ALA A 359 12.37 -16.34 -13.73
CA ALA A 359 13.77 -16.21 -14.16
C ALA A 359 14.27 -17.52 -14.81
N SER A 360 13.93 -18.67 -14.22
CA SER A 360 14.32 -19.99 -14.75
C SER A 360 13.60 -20.34 -16.05
N SER A 361 12.45 -19.73 -16.31
CA SER A 361 11.67 -19.90 -17.55
C SER A 361 12.15 -18.98 -18.68
N GLY A 362 13.22 -18.20 -18.46
CA GLY A 362 13.78 -17.27 -19.45
C GLY A 362 13.03 -15.94 -19.57
N VAL A 363 12.12 -15.63 -18.64
CA VAL A 363 11.47 -14.32 -18.57
C VAL A 363 12.47 -13.28 -18.10
N ASP A 364 12.55 -12.14 -18.79
CA ASP A 364 13.40 -11.01 -18.39
C ASP A 364 12.82 -10.33 -17.15
N LEU A 365 13.19 -10.84 -15.97
CA LEU A 365 12.78 -10.31 -14.68
C LEU A 365 13.75 -9.23 -14.20
N ARG A 366 13.26 -8.00 -14.07
CA ARG A 366 14.02 -6.85 -13.58
C ARG A 366 13.35 -6.25 -12.35
N ILE A 367 14.14 -5.91 -11.34
CA ILE A 367 13.67 -5.24 -10.13
C ILE A 367 14.50 -3.99 -9.88
N MET A 368 13.86 -2.85 -9.64
CA MET A 368 14.51 -1.59 -9.33
C MET A 368 14.26 -1.20 -7.88
N ILE A 369 15.33 -0.86 -7.16
CA ILE A 369 15.35 -0.49 -5.74
C ILE A 369 16.09 0.84 -5.52
N PRO A 370 15.87 1.54 -4.39
CA PRO A 370 16.54 2.81 -4.09
C PRO A 370 18.06 2.66 -3.85
N CYS A 371 18.82 3.72 -4.10
CA CYS A 371 20.27 3.77 -3.75
C CYS A 371 20.56 4.15 -2.30
N MET A 372 19.56 4.55 -1.52
CA MET A 372 19.75 5.09 -0.18
C MET A 372 18.62 4.69 0.78
N PRO A 373 18.89 4.67 2.11
CA PRO A 373 17.87 4.37 3.10
C PRO A 373 17.01 5.59 3.47
N ASP A 374 15.71 5.39 3.54
CA ASP A 374 14.84 6.14 4.44
C ASP A 374 14.84 5.51 5.86
N HIS A 375 14.81 4.17 5.91
CA HIS A 375 14.92 3.34 7.10
C HIS A 375 16.17 2.42 7.02
N PRO A 376 17.16 2.57 7.92
CA PRO A 376 18.44 1.86 7.81
C PRO A 376 18.34 0.33 7.80
N PHE A 377 17.51 -0.27 8.66
CA PHE A 377 17.37 -1.74 8.72
C PHE A 377 16.65 -2.31 7.51
N ILE A 378 15.57 -1.68 7.07
CA ILE A 378 14.81 -2.07 5.87
C ILE A 378 15.70 -2.05 4.64
N TYR A 379 16.53 -1.00 4.50
CA TYR A 379 17.47 -0.89 3.38
C TYR A 379 18.52 -2.00 3.37
N ARG A 380 19.06 -2.38 4.53
CA ARG A 380 20.03 -3.49 4.62
C ARG A 380 19.39 -4.85 4.34
N ALA A 381 18.15 -5.07 4.76
CA ALA A 381 17.39 -6.26 4.38
C ALA A 381 17.14 -6.28 2.86
N THR A 382 16.69 -5.16 2.29
CA THR A 382 16.52 -4.97 0.83
C THR A 382 17.78 -5.33 0.04
N GLN A 383 18.95 -4.85 0.47
CA GLN A 383 20.22 -5.21 -0.16
C GLN A 383 20.54 -6.70 -0.04
N TRP A 384 20.19 -7.34 1.08
CA TRP A 384 20.39 -8.77 1.24
C TRP A 384 19.55 -9.58 0.24
N TYR A 385 18.25 -9.26 0.09
CA TYR A 385 17.38 -9.96 -0.85
C TYR A 385 17.79 -9.68 -2.30
N ALA A 386 18.14 -8.43 -2.63
CA ALA A 386 18.71 -8.08 -3.93
C ALA A 386 19.93 -8.97 -4.27
N ASN A 387 20.86 -9.15 -3.32
CA ASN A 387 22.01 -10.01 -3.50
C ASN A 387 21.63 -11.49 -3.76
N GLN A 388 20.55 -12.00 -3.15
CA GLN A 388 20.09 -13.37 -3.41
C GLN A 388 19.38 -13.50 -4.76
N LEU A 389 18.56 -12.52 -5.13
CA LEU A 389 17.82 -12.53 -6.39
C LEU A 389 18.75 -12.48 -7.60
N VAL A 390 19.86 -11.72 -7.52
CA VAL A 390 20.90 -11.71 -8.55
C VAL A 390 21.49 -13.12 -8.79
N LYS A 391 21.60 -13.94 -7.74
CA LYS A 391 22.15 -15.31 -7.89
C LYS A 391 21.20 -16.26 -8.62
N ILE A 392 19.90 -15.99 -8.61
CA ILE A 392 18.89 -16.82 -9.28
C ILE A 392 18.47 -16.26 -10.65
N GLY A 393 19.25 -15.31 -11.20
CA GLY A 393 19.06 -14.78 -12.55
C GLY A 393 18.20 -13.51 -12.66
N VAL A 394 17.76 -12.93 -11.55
CA VAL A 394 17.03 -11.66 -11.55
C VAL A 394 17.99 -10.49 -11.77
N LYS A 395 17.65 -9.56 -12.65
CA LYS A 395 18.43 -8.32 -12.84
C LYS A 395 17.96 -7.27 -11.85
N VAL A 396 18.81 -6.92 -10.89
CA VAL A 396 18.47 -5.89 -9.88
C VAL A 396 19.18 -4.59 -10.21
N TYR A 397 18.42 -3.50 -10.33
CA TYR A 397 18.89 -2.15 -10.60
C TYR A 397 18.77 -1.29 -9.35
N THR A 398 19.82 -0.52 -9.04
CA THR A 398 19.82 0.48 -7.98
C THR A 398 19.66 1.86 -8.60
N TYR A 399 18.55 2.54 -8.34
CA TYR A 399 18.24 3.87 -8.88
C TYR A 399 19.10 4.95 -8.22
N ASN A 400 19.89 5.70 -9.00
CA ASN A 400 20.89 6.62 -8.46
C ASN A 400 20.44 8.10 -8.47
N ASN A 401 19.38 8.45 -9.18
CA ASN A 401 18.92 9.83 -9.30
C ASN A 401 17.96 10.21 -8.15
N GLY A 402 18.28 9.84 -6.90
CA GLY A 402 17.46 10.10 -5.71
C GLY A 402 16.77 8.87 -5.15
N PHE A 403 15.65 9.08 -4.43
CA PHE A 403 14.93 8.02 -3.74
C PHE A 403 13.83 7.44 -4.62
N MET A 404 13.92 6.14 -4.91
CA MET A 404 12.91 5.36 -5.65
C MET A 404 11.84 4.88 -4.67
N HIS A 405 10.60 5.35 -4.86
CA HIS A 405 9.45 4.97 -4.05
C HIS A 405 8.27 4.47 -4.89
N ALA A 406 8.43 4.26 -6.19
CA ALA A 406 7.40 3.63 -7.02
C ALA A 406 7.08 2.20 -6.54
N LYS A 407 5.80 1.80 -6.67
CA LYS A 407 5.32 0.43 -6.45
C LYS A 407 4.58 -0.05 -7.69
N THR A 408 5.32 -0.61 -8.62
CA THR A 408 4.79 -0.93 -9.95
C THR A 408 5.24 -2.29 -10.41
N ILE A 409 4.35 -3.01 -11.10
CA ILE A 409 4.70 -4.23 -11.84
C ILE A 409 4.22 -4.07 -13.27
N ILE A 410 5.08 -4.37 -14.23
CA ILE A 410 4.77 -4.37 -15.66
C ILE A 410 4.99 -5.79 -16.16
N VAL A 411 4.00 -6.35 -16.85
CA VAL A 411 4.05 -7.68 -17.45
C VAL A 411 3.93 -7.55 -18.96
N ASP A 412 5.02 -7.90 -19.63
CA ASP A 412 5.22 -7.69 -21.07
C ASP A 412 5.02 -6.22 -21.48
N ASP A 413 3.95 -5.91 -22.22
CA ASP A 413 3.40 -4.56 -22.48
C ASP A 413 1.86 -4.65 -22.48
N LYS A 414 1.33 -5.60 -21.69
CA LYS A 414 -0.08 -6.01 -21.74
C LYS A 414 -0.81 -5.68 -20.45
N TYR A 415 -0.11 -5.77 -19.34
CA TYR A 415 -0.66 -5.56 -18.02
C TYR A 415 0.32 -4.76 -17.19
N ALA A 416 -0.19 -3.82 -16.40
CA ALA A 416 0.59 -3.21 -15.33
C ALA A 416 -0.27 -3.04 -14.08
N THR A 417 0.40 -2.88 -12.96
CA THR A 417 -0.22 -2.43 -11.73
C THR A 417 0.55 -1.28 -11.12
N VAL A 418 -0.18 -0.31 -10.57
CA VAL A 418 0.32 0.86 -9.85
C VAL A 418 -0.52 0.99 -8.58
N GLY A 419 0.12 1.23 -7.45
CA GLY A 419 -0.61 1.43 -6.20
C GLY A 419 0.32 1.64 -5.02
N SER A 420 -0.09 1.13 -3.87
CA SER A 420 0.62 1.32 -2.60
C SER A 420 1.46 0.11 -2.18
N VAL A 421 1.21 -1.08 -2.74
CA VAL A 421 1.79 -2.37 -2.32
C VAL A 421 3.31 -2.43 -2.58
N ASN A 422 4.11 -2.38 -1.51
CA ASN A 422 5.54 -2.68 -1.60
C ASN A 422 5.78 -4.18 -1.77
N GLN A 423 7.01 -4.56 -2.12
CA GLN A 423 7.41 -5.96 -2.20
C GLN A 423 8.01 -6.46 -0.88
N ASP A 424 7.24 -6.35 0.21
CA ASP A 424 7.65 -6.71 1.58
C ASP A 424 6.54 -7.44 2.37
N TYR A 425 6.92 -8.06 3.50
CA TYR A 425 5.98 -8.77 4.38
C TYR A 425 4.84 -7.86 4.88
N ARG A 426 5.12 -6.57 5.12
CA ARG A 426 4.12 -5.65 5.66
C ARG A 426 2.99 -5.40 4.67
N SER A 427 3.32 -5.10 3.42
CA SER A 427 2.32 -4.88 2.38
C SER A 427 1.56 -6.16 2.01
N TYR A 428 2.11 -7.34 2.29
CA TYR A 428 1.41 -8.60 2.05
C TYR A 428 0.46 -9.02 3.18
N ASP A 429 0.77 -8.69 4.43
CA ASP A 429 0.06 -9.26 5.59
C ASP A 429 -0.47 -8.23 6.61
N LEU A 430 0.04 -6.99 6.64
CA LEU A 430 -0.17 -6.05 7.75
C LEU A 430 -0.76 -4.69 7.36
N ASN A 431 -0.42 -4.18 6.19
CA ASN A 431 -0.89 -2.86 5.75
C ASN A 431 -2.22 -2.98 5.01
N PHE A 432 -3.02 -1.93 5.09
CA PHE A 432 -4.17 -1.74 4.21
C PHE A 432 -3.67 -1.10 2.91
N GLU A 433 -3.83 -1.80 1.79
CA GLU A 433 -3.24 -1.44 0.51
C GLU A 433 -4.31 -1.33 -0.59
N ASP A 434 -4.00 -0.59 -1.66
CA ASP A 434 -4.80 -0.48 -2.87
C ASP A 434 -3.90 -0.44 -4.13
N ASN A 435 -4.33 -1.15 -5.17
CA ASN A 435 -3.63 -1.20 -6.45
C ASN A 435 -4.62 -1.13 -7.61
N VAL A 436 -4.28 -0.36 -8.63
CA VAL A 436 -4.97 -0.33 -9.92
C VAL A 436 -4.27 -1.29 -10.86
N PHE A 437 -5.01 -2.20 -11.47
CA PHE A 437 -4.57 -3.11 -12.52
C PHE A 437 -5.08 -2.59 -13.86
N VAL A 438 -4.17 -2.35 -14.81
CA VAL A 438 -4.47 -1.73 -16.11
C VAL A 438 -4.22 -2.71 -17.23
N TYR A 439 -5.23 -2.89 -18.09
CA TYR A 439 -5.23 -3.85 -19.19
C TYR A 439 -5.02 -3.20 -20.56
N ASP A 440 -4.57 -1.94 -20.60
CA ASP A 440 -4.39 -1.17 -21.84
C ASP A 440 -2.93 -1.21 -22.35
N ARG A 441 -2.75 -1.53 -23.64
CA ARG A 441 -1.39 -1.67 -24.21
C ARG A 441 -0.63 -0.36 -24.36
N ALA A 442 -1.31 0.73 -24.70
CA ALA A 442 -0.64 2.01 -24.91
C ALA A 442 -0.14 2.57 -23.57
N PHE A 443 -0.99 2.53 -22.54
CA PHE A 443 -0.63 2.89 -21.17
C PHE A 443 0.51 2.00 -20.63
N ASN A 444 0.42 0.69 -20.83
CA ASN A 444 1.45 -0.23 -20.35
C ASN A 444 2.79 -0.05 -21.08
N LYS A 445 2.77 0.39 -22.33
CA LYS A 445 3.98 0.80 -23.04
C LYS A 445 4.58 2.09 -22.46
N GLU A 446 3.77 3.07 -22.09
CA GLU A 446 4.23 4.29 -21.39
C GLU A 446 4.92 3.94 -20.07
N MET A 447 4.36 3.00 -19.30
CA MET A 447 4.97 2.46 -18.09
C MET A 447 6.33 1.80 -18.37
N SER A 448 6.43 0.98 -19.43
CA SER A 448 7.69 0.37 -19.86
C SER A 448 8.74 1.42 -20.24
N ASP A 449 8.34 2.46 -20.98
CA ASP A 449 9.23 3.55 -21.39
C ASP A 449 9.74 4.35 -20.18
N GLN A 450 8.87 4.56 -19.19
CA GLN A 450 9.28 5.18 -17.95
C GLN A 450 10.27 4.30 -17.16
N PHE A 451 10.04 2.99 -17.10
CA PHE A 451 10.98 2.07 -16.44
C PHE A 451 12.36 2.12 -17.10
N GLU A 452 12.42 2.17 -18.43
CA GLU A 452 13.67 2.28 -19.18
C GLU A 452 14.39 3.61 -18.89
N LYS A 453 13.68 4.74 -18.84
CA LYS A 453 14.25 6.03 -18.42
C LYS A 453 14.84 5.98 -17.01
N ASP A 454 14.12 5.36 -16.06
CA ASP A 454 14.62 5.20 -14.69
C ASP A 454 15.85 4.26 -14.66
N MET A 455 15.90 3.27 -15.55
CA MET A 455 17.00 2.32 -15.69
C MET A 455 18.29 2.98 -16.22
N GLU A 456 18.18 3.97 -17.12
CA GLU A 456 19.32 4.78 -17.58
C GLU A 456 20.02 5.52 -16.41
N GLN A 457 19.26 5.85 -15.37
CA GLN A 457 19.76 6.47 -14.14
C GLN A 457 20.12 5.46 -13.05
N SER A 458 20.24 4.17 -13.40
CA SER A 458 20.43 3.08 -12.45
C SER A 458 21.73 2.31 -12.63
N THR A 459 22.24 1.75 -11.55
CA THR A 459 23.38 0.84 -11.56
C THR A 459 22.86 -0.61 -11.53
N LEU A 460 23.24 -1.43 -12.51
CA LEU A 460 22.97 -2.87 -12.47
C LEU A 460 23.84 -3.54 -11.39
N LEU A 461 23.22 -4.22 -10.44
CA LEU A 461 23.91 -4.97 -9.39
C LEU A 461 24.47 -6.28 -9.97
N THR A 462 25.79 -6.38 -10.08
CA THR A 462 26.47 -7.56 -10.65
C THR A 462 27.01 -8.51 -9.57
N PRO A 463 27.19 -9.81 -9.89
CA PRO A 463 27.87 -10.76 -9.00
C PRO A 463 29.25 -10.27 -8.52
N GLU A 464 30.00 -9.58 -9.37
CA GLU A 464 31.32 -9.02 -9.06
C GLU A 464 31.22 -7.91 -8.01
N MET A 465 30.23 -7.02 -8.13
CA MET A 465 29.95 -6.00 -7.13
C MET A 465 29.60 -6.62 -5.78
N ILE A 466 28.75 -7.65 -5.78
CA ILE A 466 28.35 -8.38 -4.56
C ILE A 466 29.57 -9.05 -3.91
N LYS A 467 30.45 -9.66 -4.71
CA LYS A 467 31.68 -10.32 -4.22
C LYS A 467 32.63 -9.33 -3.54
N LYS A 468 32.67 -8.08 -3.99
CA LYS A 468 33.51 -7.00 -3.44
C LYS A 468 32.94 -6.29 -2.20
N GLN A 469 31.69 -6.57 -1.81
CA GLN A 469 31.10 -5.99 -0.59
C GLN A 469 31.90 -6.37 0.66
N SER A 470 32.09 -5.42 1.58
CA SER A 470 32.86 -5.63 2.81
C SER A 470 32.18 -6.63 3.75
N HIS A 471 32.99 -7.30 4.58
CA HIS A 471 32.48 -8.23 5.60
C HIS A 471 31.50 -7.55 6.57
N TRP A 472 31.76 -6.28 6.92
CA TRP A 472 30.87 -5.50 7.77
C TRP A 472 29.51 -5.23 7.12
N LEU A 473 29.49 -4.85 5.84
CA LEU A 473 28.22 -4.65 5.13
C LEU A 473 27.42 -5.96 5.05
N ARG A 474 28.10 -7.08 4.76
CA ARG A 474 27.46 -8.40 4.75
C ARG A 474 26.91 -8.79 6.12
N PHE A 475 27.60 -8.46 7.20
CA PHE A 475 27.09 -8.68 8.56
C PHE A 475 25.79 -7.90 8.77
N LEU A 476 25.77 -6.60 8.47
CA LEU A 476 24.57 -5.77 8.60
C LEU A 476 23.39 -6.27 7.76
N GLN A 477 23.65 -6.70 6.53
CA GLN A 477 22.65 -7.29 5.62
C GLN A 477 22.06 -8.58 6.20
N ASN A 478 22.90 -9.51 6.66
CA ASN A 478 22.44 -10.77 7.25
C ASN A 478 21.68 -10.56 8.55
N PHE A 479 22.15 -9.64 9.41
CA PHE A 479 21.47 -9.28 10.64
C PHE A 479 20.09 -8.67 10.37
N SER A 480 20.01 -7.70 9.45
CA SER A 480 18.76 -6.99 9.16
C SER A 480 17.69 -7.93 8.56
N ARG A 481 18.08 -8.93 7.77
CA ARG A 481 17.14 -9.95 7.28
C ARG A 481 16.48 -10.76 8.41
N LEU A 482 17.14 -10.97 9.55
CA LEU A 482 16.50 -11.69 10.65
C LEU A 482 15.28 -10.94 11.20
N LEU A 483 15.19 -9.64 10.92
CA LEU A 483 14.06 -8.79 11.28
C LEU A 483 12.99 -8.76 10.18
N SER A 484 13.17 -9.39 9.02
CA SER A 484 12.20 -9.35 7.90
C SER A 484 10.74 -9.62 8.29
N PRO A 485 10.40 -10.58 9.18
CA PRO A 485 8.99 -10.82 9.54
C PRO A 485 8.32 -9.70 10.35
N ILE A 486 9.10 -8.73 10.83
CA ILE A 486 8.61 -7.57 11.61
C ILE A 486 8.92 -6.22 10.93
N LEU A 487 9.78 -6.23 9.90
CA LEU A 487 10.09 -5.11 9.02
C LEU A 487 9.10 -5.06 7.88
#